data_AF-A0A847ZU27-F1
#
_entry.id   AF-A0A847ZU27-F1
#
_cell.length_a   1.000
_cell.length_b   1.000
_cell.length_c   1.000
_cell.angle_alpha   90.00
_cell.angle_beta   90.00
_cell.angle_gamma   90.00
#
_symmetry.space_group_name_H-M   'P 1'
#
loop_
_entity.id
_entity.type
_entity.pdbx_description
1 polymer ?
#
loop_
_entity_poly.entity_id
_entity_poly.type
_entity_poly.pdbx_seq_one_letter_code
_entity_poly.pdbx_strand_id
1 'polypeptide(L)'
;PFSNYVNVGVSRRNNAFMDVPADYTTSVNICSDTYPNKRGCSYVTLYKPCPSNDGIASDSNCPTYTQVCESWGEVVKVCKDYASGGKFNGCVGSRDEVVRARINDGSKKYPGIVNATCGTEILDLTNDVSKAENKVNALTATGETYLPGGLTWGWNMLNSAEPLTEATNVDEMTQKNVRKVLVFMTDGANTLVPTTKSKGSHASPASSTYKKIDYSNTLTAELCANIKQDYITIYTVQFDVADTALQSLLTDCATTKQMSFRANDADSLVASFDSILKDLAEIRIIH
;
A
#
# COMPACT_ATOMS: atom_id res chain seq x y z
N PRO A 1 -8.24 -1.10 -0.18
CA PRO A 1 -7.27 -1.58 0.82
C PRO A 1 -5.98 -0.75 0.77
N PHE A 2 -5.93 0.28 1.60
CA PHE A 2 -4.73 1.11 1.79
C PHE A 2 -3.57 0.23 2.22
N SER A 3 -2.39 0.60 1.78
CA SER A 3 -1.15 0.01 2.26
C SER A 3 0.03 0.85 1.82
N ASN A 4 1.00 0.93 2.72
CA ASN A 4 2.28 1.56 2.44
C ASN A 4 3.01 0.83 1.30
N TYR A 5 2.78 -0.47 1.12
CA TYR A 5 3.50 -1.30 0.16
C TYR A 5 2.57 -2.34 -0.47
N VAL A 6 2.82 -2.66 -1.74
CA VAL A 6 2.15 -3.79 -2.39
C VAL A 6 2.74 -5.08 -1.86
N ASN A 7 1.88 -6.05 -1.53
CA ASN A 7 2.30 -7.37 -1.11
C ASN A 7 2.31 -8.32 -2.32
N VAL A 8 3.50 -8.77 -2.71
CA VAL A 8 3.72 -9.69 -3.84
C VAL A 8 4.00 -11.12 -3.37
N GLY A 9 3.80 -11.40 -2.09
CA GLY A 9 4.01 -12.73 -1.53
C GLY A 9 5.48 -13.04 -1.26
N VAL A 10 5.71 -13.83 -0.21
CA VAL A 10 7.04 -14.26 0.19
C VAL A 10 7.65 -15.23 -0.84
N SER A 11 6.79 -15.98 -1.56
CA SER A 11 7.20 -16.93 -2.61
C SER A 11 8.00 -16.26 -3.73
N ARG A 12 7.75 -14.98 -4.03
CA ARG A 12 8.42 -14.23 -5.10
C ARG A 12 9.78 -13.64 -4.70
N ARG A 13 10.26 -13.87 -3.48
CA ARG A 13 11.51 -13.28 -2.96
C ARG A 13 12.71 -13.44 -3.91
N ASN A 14 12.87 -14.64 -4.45
CA ASN A 14 14.07 -15.02 -5.23
C ASN A 14 13.86 -14.86 -6.74
N ASN A 15 12.74 -14.28 -7.18
CA ASN A 15 12.49 -14.06 -8.60
C ASN A 15 13.51 -13.07 -9.19
N ALA A 16 13.84 -13.21 -10.47
CA ALA A 16 14.89 -12.45 -11.13
C ALA A 16 14.64 -10.93 -11.07
N PHE A 17 13.38 -10.50 -11.10
CA PHE A 17 12.95 -9.11 -11.03
C PHE A 17 13.00 -8.49 -9.62
N MET A 18 13.27 -9.26 -8.56
CA MET A 18 13.31 -8.79 -7.17
C MET A 18 14.75 -8.57 -6.66
N ASP A 19 14.93 -7.51 -5.88
CA ASP A 19 16.12 -7.26 -5.05
C ASP A 19 15.68 -7.18 -3.59
N VAL A 20 15.80 -8.29 -2.86
CA VAL A 20 15.37 -8.39 -1.46
C VAL A 20 16.60 -8.56 -0.57
N PRO A 21 16.85 -7.64 0.38
CA PRO A 21 17.90 -7.81 1.39
C PRO A 21 17.73 -9.14 2.15
N ALA A 22 18.82 -9.70 2.68
CA ALA A 22 18.74 -10.90 3.52
C ALA A 22 17.90 -10.63 4.78
N ASP A 23 17.18 -11.66 5.24
CA ASP A 23 16.60 -11.64 6.58
C ASP A 23 17.73 -11.54 7.62
N TYR A 24 17.46 -10.87 8.73
CA TYR A 24 18.47 -10.68 9.76
C TYR A 24 17.90 -10.92 11.15
N THR A 25 18.79 -11.24 12.08
CA THR A 25 18.53 -11.26 13.51
C THR A 25 19.68 -10.54 14.19
N THR A 26 19.35 -9.49 14.92
CA THR A 26 20.26 -8.74 15.78
C THR A 26 19.89 -8.99 17.24
N SER A 27 20.83 -8.74 18.14
CA SER A 27 20.55 -8.66 19.58
C SER A 27 20.61 -7.20 20.00
N VAL A 28 19.54 -6.71 20.63
CA VAL A 28 19.48 -5.37 21.18
C VAL A 28 19.53 -5.48 22.69
N ASN A 29 20.52 -4.84 23.32
CA ASN A 29 20.60 -4.77 24.76
C ASN A 29 19.67 -3.65 25.25
N ILE A 30 18.60 -4.02 25.94
CA ILE A 30 17.65 -3.06 26.52
C ILE A 30 17.81 -3.10 28.03
N CYS A 31 18.10 -1.93 28.60
CA CYS A 31 18.19 -1.73 30.03
C CYS A 31 16.92 -1.04 30.55
N SER A 32 16.37 -1.56 31.64
CA SER A 32 15.30 -0.90 32.38
C SER A 32 15.64 -0.79 33.85
N ASP A 33 15.11 0.25 34.47
CA ASP A 33 15.21 0.44 35.90
C ASP A 33 14.20 -0.49 36.59
N THR A 34 14.70 -1.26 37.54
CA THR A 34 13.89 -2.17 38.36
C THR A 34 14.04 -1.80 39.83
N TYR A 35 13.02 -2.11 40.61
CA TYR A 35 12.93 -1.75 42.03
C TYR A 35 12.71 -3.03 42.85
N PRO A 36 13.73 -3.87 43.03
CA PRO A 36 13.59 -5.17 43.69
C PRO A 36 13.23 -5.05 45.17
N ASN A 37 13.57 -3.92 45.80
CA ASN A 37 13.34 -3.66 47.22
C ASN A 37 12.14 -2.74 47.49
N LYS A 38 11.25 -2.54 46.51
CA LYS A 38 10.05 -1.70 46.67
C LYS A 38 9.10 -2.26 47.73
N ARG A 39 8.41 -1.37 48.46
CA ARG A 39 7.51 -1.69 49.58
C ARG A 39 6.20 -0.91 49.49
N GLY A 40 5.15 -1.49 50.07
CA GLY A 40 3.82 -0.87 50.10
C GLY A 40 3.23 -0.62 48.72
N CYS A 41 3.46 -1.54 47.77
CA CYS A 41 3.02 -1.36 46.40
C CYS A 41 1.59 -1.85 46.17
N SER A 42 0.79 -1.05 45.48
CA SER A 42 -0.53 -1.41 45.00
C SER A 42 -0.72 -0.90 43.57
N TYR A 43 -1.64 -1.52 42.82
CA TYR A 43 -2.07 -0.97 41.54
C TYR A 43 -3.28 -0.09 41.78
N VAL A 44 -3.21 1.14 41.28
CA VAL A 44 -4.33 2.08 41.27
C VAL A 44 -4.79 2.29 39.83
N THR A 45 -6.09 2.38 39.66
CA THR A 45 -6.70 2.75 38.38
C THR A 45 -6.67 4.26 38.26
N LEU A 46 -5.94 4.77 37.27
CA LEU A 46 -5.96 6.17 36.90
C LEU A 46 -6.70 6.33 35.57
N TYR A 47 -7.55 7.34 35.48
CA TYR A 47 -8.24 7.70 34.25
C TYR A 47 -7.42 8.75 33.53
N LYS A 48 -6.86 8.37 32.37
CA LYS A 48 -6.07 9.27 31.51
C LYS A 48 -6.74 9.41 30.15
N PRO A 49 -6.51 10.50 29.41
CA PRO A 49 -7.00 10.64 28.04
C PRO A 49 -6.61 9.40 27.24
N CYS A 50 -7.58 8.81 26.53
CA CYS A 50 -7.28 7.63 25.73
C CYS A 50 -6.24 7.99 24.66
N PRO A 51 -5.27 7.09 24.38
CA PRO A 51 -4.36 7.29 23.27
C PRO A 51 -5.16 7.32 21.98
N SER A 52 -5.01 8.40 21.21
CA SER A 52 -5.60 8.53 19.89
C SER A 52 -4.54 8.24 18.82
N ASN A 53 -4.91 7.43 17.83
CA ASN A 53 -4.03 7.11 16.70
C ASN A 53 -4.04 8.20 15.62
N ASP A 54 -4.84 9.25 15.79
CA ASP A 54 -5.08 10.33 14.82
C ASP A 54 -4.54 11.69 15.27
N GLY A 55 -3.87 11.76 16.44
CA GLY A 55 -3.28 12.99 16.95
C GLY A 55 -4.28 14.00 17.53
N ILE A 56 -5.56 13.65 17.67
CA ILE A 56 -6.56 14.47 18.39
C ILE A 56 -6.79 13.86 19.76
N ALA A 57 -6.56 14.60 20.85
CA ALA A 57 -6.83 14.09 22.19
C ALA A 57 -8.32 13.68 22.30
N SER A 58 -8.60 12.41 22.58
CA SER A 58 -9.98 11.97 22.75
C SER A 58 -10.57 12.61 24.01
N ASP A 59 -11.82 13.09 23.97
CA ASP A 59 -12.57 13.55 25.15
C ASP A 59 -12.93 12.41 26.14
N SER A 60 -12.50 11.18 25.84
CA SER A 60 -12.73 9.99 26.66
C SER A 60 -11.50 9.66 27.50
N ASN A 61 -11.72 9.32 28.78
CA ASN A 61 -10.67 8.81 29.66
C ASN A 61 -10.71 7.27 29.73
N CYS A 62 -9.56 6.65 29.51
CA CYS A 62 -9.37 5.21 29.58
C CYS A 62 -8.75 4.80 30.93
N PRO A 63 -9.17 3.67 31.53
CA PRO A 63 -8.55 3.16 32.74
C PRO A 63 -7.11 2.71 32.44
N THR A 64 -6.16 3.25 33.19
CA THR A 64 -4.75 2.85 33.15
C THR A 64 -4.36 2.32 34.52
N TYR A 65 -3.78 1.11 34.55
CA TYR A 65 -3.33 0.48 35.77
C TYR A 65 -1.91 0.94 36.08
N THR A 66 -1.77 1.83 37.06
CA THR A 66 -0.46 2.37 37.47
C THR A 66 -0.07 1.77 38.80
N GLN A 67 1.16 1.28 38.91
CA GLN A 67 1.70 0.85 40.20
C GLN A 67 2.13 2.07 41.00
N VAL A 68 1.66 2.16 42.23
CA VAL A 68 2.13 3.11 43.23
C VAL A 68 2.75 2.33 44.38
N CYS A 69 3.79 2.88 45.00
CA CYS A 69 4.48 2.26 46.12
C CYS A 69 4.77 3.33 47.18
N GLU A 70 4.64 2.96 48.45
CA GLU A 70 5.06 3.80 49.58
C GLU A 70 6.57 4.10 49.55
N SER A 71 7.37 3.13 49.10
CA SER A 71 8.80 3.32 48.83
C SER A 71 9.24 2.46 47.66
N TRP A 72 9.93 3.07 46.70
CA TRP A 72 10.51 2.35 45.57
C TRP A 72 11.87 1.70 45.90
N GLY A 73 12.51 2.10 47.01
CA GLY A 73 13.86 1.63 47.36
C GLY A 73 14.94 2.08 46.37
N GLU A 74 16.11 1.45 46.41
CA GLU A 74 17.20 1.72 45.46
C GLU A 74 16.87 1.19 44.06
N VAL A 75 17.16 2.03 43.05
CA VAL A 75 17.01 1.65 41.65
C VAL A 75 18.12 0.69 41.24
N VAL A 76 17.73 -0.45 40.65
CA VAL A 76 18.65 -1.43 40.09
C VAL A 76 18.42 -1.49 38.60
N LYS A 77 19.44 -1.07 37.83
CA LYS A 77 19.41 -1.17 36.37
C LYS A 77 19.64 -2.61 35.94
N VAL A 78 18.68 -3.18 35.22
CA VAL A 78 18.76 -4.54 34.68
C VAL A 78 18.75 -4.44 33.16
N CYS A 79 19.78 -5.01 32.53
CA CYS A 79 19.88 -5.09 31.08
C CYS A 79 19.61 -6.52 30.62
N LYS A 80 18.87 -6.67 29.53
CA LYS A 80 18.63 -7.96 28.88
C LYS A 80 18.82 -7.80 27.38
N ASP A 81 19.39 -8.83 26.77
CA ASP A 81 19.46 -8.93 25.32
C ASP A 81 18.14 -9.45 24.78
N TYR A 82 17.58 -8.72 23.83
CA TYR A 82 16.39 -9.09 23.08
C TYR A 82 16.80 -9.36 21.64
N ALA A 83 16.51 -10.57 21.17
CA ALA A 83 16.61 -10.86 19.75
C ALA A 83 15.55 -10.02 19.01
N SER A 84 15.99 -9.22 18.05
CA SER A 84 15.15 -8.48 17.12
C SER A 84 15.54 -8.90 15.72
N GLY A 85 14.58 -9.08 14.82
CA GLY A 85 14.86 -9.55 13.48
C GLY A 85 13.94 -8.95 12.46
N GLY A 86 14.44 -8.84 11.23
CA GLY A 86 13.66 -8.39 10.08
C GLY A 86 13.51 -9.53 9.09
N LYS A 87 12.27 -9.78 8.66
CA LYS A 87 11.96 -10.73 7.59
C LYS A 87 11.22 -10.04 6.45
N PHE A 88 11.40 -10.57 5.24
CA PHE A 88 10.57 -10.19 4.10
C PHE A 88 9.17 -10.80 4.22
N ASN A 89 8.15 -9.95 4.23
CA ASN A 89 6.75 -10.36 4.32
C ASN A 89 6.01 -10.24 2.97
N GLY A 90 6.73 -10.10 1.86
CA GLY A 90 6.14 -9.86 0.53
C GLY A 90 6.07 -8.39 0.12
N CYS A 91 6.53 -7.46 0.97
CA CYS A 91 6.31 -6.03 0.76
C CYS A 91 7.31 -5.42 -0.22
N VAL A 92 6.81 -4.80 -1.30
CA VAL A 92 7.65 -4.17 -2.32
C VAL A 92 7.60 -2.64 -2.22
N GLY A 93 8.78 -2.03 -2.26
CA GLY A 93 8.94 -0.58 -2.29
C GLY A 93 8.79 0.02 -3.70
N SER A 94 8.83 1.36 -3.76
CA SER A 94 8.91 2.08 -5.02
C SER A 94 10.14 1.68 -5.84
N ARG A 95 9.99 1.68 -7.18
CA ARG A 95 11.11 1.48 -8.10
C ARG A 95 12.15 2.60 -7.96
N ASP A 96 13.39 2.33 -8.39
CA ASP A 96 14.46 3.34 -8.43
C ASP A 96 14.03 4.56 -9.25
N GLU A 97 14.38 5.76 -8.80
CA GLU A 97 14.03 7.05 -9.42
C GLU A 97 14.26 7.07 -10.94
N VAL A 98 15.32 6.42 -11.43
CA VAL A 98 15.66 6.44 -12.86
C VAL A 98 14.67 5.65 -13.72
N VAL A 99 13.95 4.69 -13.12
CA VAL A 99 12.94 3.82 -13.75
C VAL A 99 11.56 3.95 -13.08
N ARG A 100 11.32 5.00 -12.28
CA ARG A 100 10.17 5.13 -11.37
C ARG A 100 8.80 4.94 -12.03
N ALA A 101 8.69 5.27 -13.31
CA ALA A 101 7.46 5.17 -14.10
C ALA A 101 7.59 4.17 -15.28
N ARG A 102 8.52 3.21 -15.21
CA ARG A 102 8.73 2.20 -16.26
C ARG A 102 8.77 0.80 -15.67
N ILE A 103 7.95 -0.10 -16.20
CA ILE A 103 7.92 -1.52 -15.78
C ILE A 103 8.82 -2.42 -16.63
N ASN A 104 9.01 -2.11 -17.92
CA ASN A 104 9.79 -2.92 -18.87
C ASN A 104 11.30 -2.60 -18.84
N ASP A 105 11.81 -2.05 -17.73
CA ASP A 105 13.21 -1.65 -17.58
C ASP A 105 13.89 -2.51 -16.51
N GLY A 106 14.52 -3.59 -16.95
CA GLY A 106 15.21 -4.56 -16.10
C GLY A 106 16.55 -4.07 -15.53
N SER A 107 17.00 -2.85 -15.88
CA SER A 107 18.26 -2.30 -15.33
C SER A 107 18.23 -2.11 -13.82
N LYS A 108 17.02 -2.03 -13.25
CA LYS A 108 16.75 -1.94 -11.81
C LYS A 108 15.64 -2.90 -11.42
N LYS A 109 15.96 -3.76 -10.45
CA LYS A 109 15.01 -4.70 -9.84
C LYS A 109 14.05 -3.97 -8.89
N TYR A 110 12.92 -4.61 -8.61
CA TYR A 110 11.96 -4.15 -7.61
C TYR A 110 12.51 -4.36 -6.20
N PRO A 111 12.59 -3.33 -5.35
CA PRO A 111 13.16 -3.47 -4.01
C PRO A 111 12.16 -4.16 -3.06
N GLY A 112 12.56 -5.28 -2.48
CA GLY A 112 11.84 -5.89 -1.36
C GLY A 112 12.20 -5.22 -0.04
N ILE A 113 11.19 -4.97 0.81
CA ILE A 113 11.38 -4.34 2.11
C ILE A 113 11.28 -5.40 3.21
N VAL A 114 12.40 -5.61 3.92
CA VAL A 114 12.45 -6.45 5.11
C VAL A 114 11.92 -5.66 6.32
N ASN A 115 11.29 -6.37 7.26
CA ASN A 115 10.70 -5.78 8.46
C ASN A 115 9.61 -4.72 8.17
N ALA A 116 8.87 -4.90 7.07
CA ALA A 116 7.71 -4.09 6.74
C ALA A 116 6.42 -4.91 6.78
N THR A 117 5.32 -4.22 7.04
CA THR A 117 3.96 -4.74 6.89
C THR A 117 3.36 -4.17 5.62
N CYS A 118 2.66 -5.02 4.87
CA CYS A 118 1.93 -4.70 3.65
C CYS A 118 0.56 -5.35 3.70
N GLY A 119 -0.34 -4.93 2.81
CA GLY A 119 -1.71 -5.44 2.75
C GLY A 119 -1.80 -6.90 2.32
N THR A 120 -3.01 -7.34 2.03
CA THR A 120 -3.27 -8.67 1.45
C THR A 120 -2.46 -8.88 0.18
N GLU A 121 -1.84 -10.06 0.04
CA GLU A 121 -1.07 -10.44 -1.15
C GLU A 121 -1.93 -10.32 -2.42
N ILE A 122 -1.35 -9.75 -3.49
CA ILE A 122 -2.01 -9.65 -4.79
C ILE A 122 -2.42 -11.03 -5.32
N LEU A 123 -3.44 -11.03 -6.16
CA LEU A 123 -3.88 -12.22 -6.89
C LEU A 123 -3.55 -12.03 -8.36
N ASP A 124 -2.76 -12.93 -8.92
CA ASP A 124 -2.48 -12.95 -10.36
C ASP A 124 -3.77 -13.12 -11.17
N LEU A 125 -3.73 -12.75 -12.46
CA LEU A 125 -4.89 -12.90 -13.32
C LEU A 125 -5.42 -14.33 -13.28
N THR A 126 -6.73 -14.45 -13.08
CA THR A 126 -7.40 -15.73 -12.86
C THR A 126 -8.74 -15.76 -13.59
N ASN A 127 -9.13 -16.92 -14.08
CA ASN A 127 -10.49 -17.20 -14.57
C ASN A 127 -11.39 -17.83 -13.48
N ASP A 128 -10.84 -18.11 -12.31
CA ASP A 128 -11.57 -18.59 -11.14
C ASP A 128 -12.20 -17.41 -10.38
N VAL A 129 -13.52 -17.24 -10.60
CA VAL A 129 -14.32 -16.18 -9.98
C VAL A 129 -14.36 -16.33 -8.46
N SER A 130 -14.51 -17.54 -7.94
CA SER A 130 -14.55 -17.78 -6.49
C SER A 130 -13.22 -17.42 -5.82
N LYS A 131 -12.09 -17.70 -6.48
CA LYS A 131 -10.76 -17.26 -6.01
C LYS A 131 -10.64 -15.73 -5.98
N ALA A 132 -11.18 -15.04 -6.99
CA ALA A 132 -11.20 -13.58 -7.03
C ALA A 132 -12.09 -12.99 -5.92
N GLU A 133 -13.31 -13.50 -5.74
CA GLU A 133 -14.25 -13.09 -4.68
C GLU A 133 -13.65 -13.31 -3.29
N ASN A 134 -13.06 -14.47 -3.04
CA ASN A 134 -12.39 -14.77 -1.78
C ASN A 134 -11.24 -13.80 -1.50
N LYS A 135 -10.49 -13.41 -2.54
CA LYS A 135 -9.42 -12.41 -2.39
C LYS A 135 -9.98 -11.03 -2.05
N VAL A 136 -11.03 -10.59 -2.73
CA VAL A 136 -11.70 -9.30 -2.45
C VAL A 136 -12.25 -9.28 -1.03
N ASN A 137 -12.91 -10.35 -0.58
CA ASN A 137 -13.44 -10.47 0.78
C ASN A 137 -12.34 -10.51 1.86
N ALA A 138 -11.11 -10.88 1.50
CA ALA A 138 -9.95 -10.88 2.38
C ALA A 138 -9.17 -9.55 2.38
N LEU A 139 -9.65 -8.51 1.69
CA LEU A 139 -9.02 -7.20 1.69
C LEU A 139 -9.28 -6.48 3.01
N THR A 140 -8.20 -6.06 3.69
CA THR A 140 -8.27 -5.21 4.87
C THR A 140 -7.69 -3.83 4.56
N ALA A 141 -8.32 -2.77 5.04
CA ALA A 141 -7.78 -1.42 4.98
C ALA A 141 -6.74 -1.24 6.08
N THR A 142 -5.46 -1.09 5.73
CA THR A 142 -4.36 -0.97 6.72
C THR A 142 -3.23 -0.06 6.24
N GLY A 143 -2.92 0.98 7.00
CA GLY A 143 -1.82 1.90 6.66
C GLY A 143 -2.27 3.06 5.79
N GLU A 144 -1.33 3.60 5.03
CA GLU A 144 -1.44 4.88 4.34
C GLU A 144 -1.66 4.70 2.82
N THR A 145 -1.90 5.81 2.12
CA THR A 145 -2.21 5.81 0.68
C THR A 145 -0.99 6.17 -0.16
N TYR A 146 -0.58 5.25 -1.03
CA TYR A 146 0.45 5.45 -2.05
C TYR A 146 -0.01 4.92 -3.41
N LEU A 147 -0.69 5.78 -4.18
CA LEU A 147 -1.29 5.47 -5.49
C LEU A 147 -0.28 4.92 -6.51
N PRO A 148 0.97 5.43 -6.62
CA PRO A 148 1.93 4.90 -7.59
C PRO A 148 2.24 3.41 -7.41
N GLY A 149 2.22 2.90 -6.18
CA GLY A 149 2.45 1.48 -5.90
C GLY A 149 1.38 0.60 -6.53
N GLY A 150 0.11 0.96 -6.34
CA GLY A 150 -1.04 0.28 -6.93
C GLY A 150 -1.04 0.33 -8.46
N LEU A 151 -0.79 1.51 -9.04
CA LEU A 151 -0.70 1.68 -10.50
C LEU A 151 0.44 0.85 -11.10
N THR A 152 1.63 0.86 -10.49
CA THR A 152 2.79 0.12 -10.99
C THR A 152 2.51 -1.39 -10.99
N TRP A 153 1.96 -1.94 -9.91
CA TRP A 153 1.69 -3.39 -9.83
C TRP A 153 0.46 -3.82 -10.62
N GLY A 154 -0.57 -2.97 -10.73
CA GLY A 154 -1.67 -3.19 -11.67
C GLY A 154 -1.19 -3.21 -13.12
N TRP A 155 -0.26 -2.31 -13.47
CA TRP A 155 0.37 -2.30 -14.80
C TRP A 155 1.20 -3.56 -15.06
N ASN A 156 2.01 -3.98 -14.10
CA ASN A 156 2.76 -5.26 -14.19
C ASN A 156 1.82 -6.45 -14.42
N MET A 157 0.69 -6.51 -13.71
CA MET A 157 -0.29 -7.61 -13.85
C MET A 157 -0.95 -7.66 -15.22
N LEU A 158 -1.04 -6.52 -15.91
CA LEU A 158 -1.59 -6.41 -17.26
C LEU A 158 -0.49 -6.43 -18.34
N ASN A 159 0.77 -6.55 -17.96
CA ASN A 159 1.88 -6.75 -18.89
C ASN A 159 2.18 -8.25 -19.02
N SER A 160 2.63 -8.70 -20.19
CA SER A 160 2.96 -10.12 -20.42
C SER A 160 4.41 -10.46 -20.05
N ALA A 161 5.24 -9.45 -19.80
CA ALA A 161 6.62 -9.61 -19.34
C ALA A 161 6.68 -9.83 -17.82
N GLU A 162 7.83 -10.28 -17.31
CA GLU A 162 8.09 -10.27 -15.86
C GLU A 162 7.74 -8.89 -15.27
N PRO A 163 7.10 -8.81 -14.08
CA PRO A 163 7.10 -9.81 -13.01
C PRO A 163 5.91 -10.78 -12.95
N LEU A 164 4.83 -10.48 -13.67
CA LEU A 164 3.60 -11.28 -13.71
C LEU A 164 3.28 -11.54 -15.18
N THR A 165 3.31 -12.80 -15.61
CA THR A 165 3.36 -13.17 -17.03
C THR A 165 2.04 -13.71 -17.56
N GLU A 166 0.99 -13.68 -16.75
CA GLU A 166 -0.32 -14.26 -17.08
C GLU A 166 -1.09 -13.44 -18.13
N ALA A 167 -0.71 -12.17 -18.35
CA ALA A 167 -1.42 -11.31 -19.29
C ALA A 167 -1.08 -11.66 -20.74
N THR A 168 -2.08 -11.56 -21.62
CA THR A 168 -1.91 -11.65 -23.08
C THR A 168 -0.94 -10.58 -23.59
N ASN A 169 -0.06 -10.90 -24.54
CA ASN A 169 0.83 -9.89 -25.14
C ASN A 169 0.08 -9.01 -26.15
N VAL A 170 0.69 -7.90 -26.60
CA VAL A 170 0.03 -6.92 -27.50
C VAL A 170 -0.37 -7.55 -28.84
N ASP A 171 0.47 -8.40 -29.43
CA ASP A 171 0.16 -9.03 -30.72
C ASP A 171 -1.06 -9.96 -30.60
N GLU A 172 -1.13 -10.71 -29.52
CA GLU A 172 -2.26 -11.60 -29.22
C GLU A 172 -3.53 -10.82 -28.87
N MET A 173 -3.44 -9.62 -28.32
CA MET A 173 -4.61 -8.77 -28.05
C MET A 173 -5.38 -8.48 -29.34
N THR A 174 -4.69 -8.08 -30.40
CA THR A 174 -5.32 -7.82 -31.70
C THR A 174 -5.88 -9.10 -32.32
N GLN A 175 -5.12 -10.20 -32.29
CA GLN A 175 -5.54 -11.46 -32.91
C GLN A 175 -6.76 -12.08 -32.22
N LYS A 176 -6.85 -11.97 -30.89
CA LYS A 176 -7.90 -12.61 -30.08
C LYS A 176 -8.99 -11.63 -29.65
N ASN A 177 -8.93 -10.38 -30.13
CA ASN A 177 -9.81 -9.28 -29.72
C ASN A 177 -9.91 -9.13 -28.18
N VAL A 178 -8.77 -9.23 -27.50
CA VAL A 178 -8.65 -9.11 -26.03
C VAL A 178 -8.35 -7.65 -25.67
N ARG A 179 -9.04 -7.16 -24.64
CA ARG A 179 -8.79 -5.83 -24.05
C ARG A 179 -8.14 -5.99 -22.68
N LYS A 180 -7.21 -5.08 -22.37
CA LYS A 180 -6.63 -4.92 -21.04
C LYS A 180 -7.28 -3.74 -20.35
N VAL A 181 -7.82 -3.98 -19.16
CA VAL A 181 -8.59 -2.98 -18.42
C VAL A 181 -8.06 -2.90 -17.00
N LEU A 182 -7.73 -1.69 -16.56
CA LEU A 182 -7.40 -1.35 -15.18
C LEU A 182 -8.56 -0.55 -14.60
N VAL A 183 -9.17 -1.03 -13.53
CA VAL A 183 -10.11 -0.25 -12.71
C VAL A 183 -9.36 0.19 -11.46
N PHE A 184 -9.11 1.50 -11.35
CA PHE A 184 -8.34 2.09 -10.27
C PHE A 184 -9.25 2.84 -9.29
N MET A 185 -9.39 2.30 -8.08
CA MET A 185 -10.27 2.84 -7.03
C MET A 185 -9.47 3.36 -5.85
N THR A 186 -9.82 4.55 -5.36
CA THR A 186 -9.24 5.14 -4.14
C THR A 186 -10.24 6.05 -3.45
N ASP A 187 -10.11 6.20 -2.12
CA ASP A 187 -10.85 7.18 -1.32
C ASP A 187 -9.98 8.35 -0.83
N GLY A 188 -8.68 8.25 -1.01
CA GLY A 188 -7.72 9.16 -0.41
C GLY A 188 -6.65 9.60 -1.37
N ALA A 189 -6.12 10.80 -1.10
CA ALA A 189 -4.95 11.33 -1.78
C ALA A 189 -3.70 10.54 -1.38
N ASN A 190 -2.62 10.70 -2.13
CA ASN A 190 -1.33 10.23 -1.66
C ASN A 190 -1.01 10.86 -0.29
N THR A 191 -0.61 10.04 0.69
CA THR A 191 -0.12 10.47 2.00
C THR A 191 1.34 10.07 2.24
N LEU A 192 1.95 9.38 1.28
CA LEU A 192 3.31 8.86 1.35
C LEU A 192 4.19 9.31 0.18
N VAL A 193 5.50 9.33 0.46
CA VAL A 193 6.56 9.63 -0.51
C VAL A 193 7.74 8.66 -0.35
N PRO A 194 8.51 8.35 -1.41
CA PRO A 194 9.76 7.62 -1.28
C PRO A 194 10.78 8.37 -0.44
N THR A 195 11.50 7.64 0.41
CA THR A 195 12.52 8.21 1.30
C THR A 195 13.91 8.22 0.68
N THR A 196 14.15 7.40 -0.34
CA THR A 196 15.45 7.33 -1.02
C THR A 196 15.28 7.07 -2.51
N LYS A 197 16.37 7.28 -3.26
CA LYS A 197 16.43 7.07 -4.71
C LYS A 197 16.27 5.60 -5.13
N SER A 198 16.83 4.67 -4.37
CA SER A 198 17.03 3.26 -4.79
C SER A 198 16.38 2.23 -3.88
N LYS A 199 16.06 2.59 -2.63
CA LYS A 199 15.35 1.75 -1.66
C LYS A 199 14.03 2.42 -1.38
N GLY A 200 13.03 2.19 -2.23
CA GLY A 200 11.74 2.88 -2.26
C GLY A 200 10.84 2.61 -1.05
N SER A 201 11.39 2.65 0.16
CA SER A 201 10.64 2.77 1.39
C SER A 201 9.88 4.09 1.42
N HIS A 202 8.76 4.10 2.13
CA HIS A 202 7.86 5.25 2.18
C HIS A 202 7.83 5.87 3.57
N ALA A 203 7.63 7.19 3.62
CA ALA A 203 7.38 7.93 4.84
C ALA A 203 6.35 9.04 4.57
N SER A 204 5.83 9.63 5.64
CA SER A 204 5.03 10.85 5.52
C SER A 204 5.87 11.99 4.91
N PRO A 205 5.28 12.89 4.11
CA PRO A 205 5.98 14.04 3.51
C PRO A 205 6.72 14.93 4.50
N ALA A 206 6.21 15.02 5.74
CA ALA A 206 6.83 15.76 6.84
C ALA A 206 8.14 15.13 7.31
N SER A 207 8.25 13.79 7.26
CA SER A 207 9.42 13.04 7.72
C SER A 207 10.47 12.79 6.61
N SER A 208 10.11 13.07 5.36
CA SER A 208 10.98 12.84 4.20
C SER A 208 11.83 14.08 3.87
N THR A 209 13.15 13.87 3.78
CA THR A 209 14.11 14.85 3.24
C THR A 209 14.33 14.70 1.74
N TYR A 210 13.84 13.62 1.12
CA TYR A 210 14.11 13.31 -0.29
C TYR A 210 13.03 13.87 -1.22
N LYS A 211 11.77 13.44 -1.04
CA LYS A 211 10.64 13.87 -1.86
C LYS A 211 9.52 14.47 -1.01
N LYS A 212 8.69 15.30 -1.65
CA LYS A 212 7.46 15.90 -1.10
C LYS A 212 6.24 15.34 -1.83
N ILE A 213 5.04 15.64 -1.34
CA ILE A 213 3.83 14.96 -1.81
C ILE A 213 3.55 15.16 -3.30
N ASP A 214 3.91 16.34 -3.84
CA ASP A 214 3.81 16.63 -5.27
C ASP A 214 4.51 15.59 -6.13
N TYR A 215 5.62 15.03 -5.67
CA TYR A 215 6.31 13.94 -6.40
C TYR A 215 5.41 12.72 -6.59
N SER A 216 4.69 12.30 -5.55
CA SER A 216 3.80 11.13 -5.62
C SER A 216 2.61 11.40 -6.56
N ASN A 217 2.08 12.63 -6.54
CA ASN A 217 1.01 13.05 -7.45
C ASN A 217 1.48 13.12 -8.91
N THR A 218 2.66 13.71 -9.17
CA THR A 218 3.28 13.73 -10.50
C THR A 218 3.58 12.33 -11.00
N LEU A 219 4.13 11.45 -10.16
CA LEU A 219 4.40 10.06 -10.52
C LEU A 219 3.10 9.29 -10.80
N THR A 220 2.02 9.56 -10.05
CA THR A 220 0.70 8.98 -10.33
C THR A 220 0.25 9.37 -11.74
N ALA A 221 0.30 10.65 -12.10
CA ALA A 221 -0.08 11.12 -13.43
C ALA A 221 0.77 10.51 -14.55
N GLU A 222 2.09 10.44 -14.35
CA GLU A 222 3.02 9.86 -15.32
C GLU A 222 2.79 8.36 -15.53
N LEU A 223 2.54 7.60 -14.45
CA LEU A 223 2.16 6.19 -14.53
C LEU A 223 0.85 6.01 -15.31
N CYS A 224 -0.18 6.82 -15.04
CA CYS A 224 -1.42 6.75 -15.80
C CYS A 224 -1.20 7.02 -17.30
N ALA A 225 -0.35 7.98 -17.65
CA ALA A 225 -0.01 8.25 -19.04
C ALA A 225 0.69 7.05 -19.71
N ASN A 226 1.66 6.44 -19.03
CA ASN A 226 2.42 5.31 -19.58
C ASN A 226 1.57 4.04 -19.68
N ILE A 227 0.70 3.77 -18.70
CA ILE A 227 -0.26 2.66 -18.75
C ILE A 227 -1.16 2.78 -19.98
N LYS A 228 -1.66 3.99 -20.28
CA LYS A 228 -2.47 4.25 -21.49
C LYS A 228 -1.69 4.02 -22.78
N GLN A 229 -0.39 4.34 -22.80
CA GLN A 229 0.48 4.08 -23.95
C GLN A 229 0.72 2.58 -24.18
N ASP A 230 0.62 1.76 -23.14
CA ASP A 230 0.68 0.29 -23.21
C ASP A 230 -0.67 -0.37 -23.59
N TYR A 231 -1.57 0.39 -24.23
CA TYR A 231 -2.88 -0.09 -24.72
C TYR A 231 -3.81 -0.62 -23.62
N ILE A 232 -3.69 -0.09 -22.40
CA ILE A 232 -4.56 -0.44 -21.26
C ILE A 232 -5.62 0.65 -21.09
N THR A 233 -6.89 0.25 -21.07
CA THR A 233 -8.01 1.14 -20.71
C THR A 233 -8.05 1.32 -19.20
N ILE A 234 -8.04 2.57 -18.74
CA ILE A 234 -8.11 2.93 -17.31
C ILE A 234 -9.49 3.52 -17.01
N TYR A 235 -10.19 2.90 -16.08
CA TYR A 235 -11.32 3.49 -15.36
C TYR A 235 -10.85 3.94 -13.98
N THR A 236 -11.35 5.08 -13.50
CA THR A 236 -11.10 5.51 -12.13
C THR A 236 -12.39 5.60 -11.33
N VAL A 237 -12.33 5.21 -10.06
CA VAL A 237 -13.46 5.29 -9.13
C VAL A 237 -13.00 6.04 -7.88
N GLN A 238 -13.55 7.23 -7.69
CA GLN A 238 -13.22 8.14 -6.60
C GLN A 238 -14.28 7.95 -5.50
N PHE A 239 -13.93 7.29 -4.40
CA PHE A 239 -14.86 6.99 -3.32
C PHE A 239 -14.73 8.00 -2.18
N ASP A 240 -15.74 8.81 -1.91
CA ASP A 240 -15.72 9.84 -0.85
C ASP A 240 -14.54 10.83 -0.94
N VAL A 241 -14.10 11.14 -2.18
CA VAL A 241 -12.99 12.05 -2.42
C VAL A 241 -13.50 13.50 -2.46
N ALA A 242 -13.18 14.29 -1.43
CA ALA A 242 -13.48 15.73 -1.39
C ALA A 242 -12.39 16.63 -2.01
N ASP A 243 -11.13 16.17 -2.06
CA ASP A 243 -9.99 16.92 -2.58
C ASP A 243 -10.11 17.14 -4.10
N THR A 244 -10.32 18.39 -4.52
CA THR A 244 -10.51 18.75 -5.93
C THR A 244 -9.27 18.52 -6.80
N ALA A 245 -8.07 18.63 -6.24
CA ALA A 245 -6.84 18.32 -6.96
C ALA A 245 -6.72 16.82 -7.22
N LEU A 246 -7.06 15.99 -6.22
CA LEU A 246 -7.14 14.54 -6.40
C LEU A 246 -8.23 14.17 -7.41
N GLN A 247 -9.40 14.81 -7.33
CA GLN A 247 -10.48 14.56 -8.28
C GLN A 247 -10.02 14.84 -9.72
N SER A 248 -9.29 15.94 -9.95
CA SER A 248 -8.73 16.25 -11.28
C SER A 248 -7.70 15.21 -11.71
N LEU A 249 -6.77 14.86 -10.82
CA LEU A 249 -5.75 13.85 -11.08
C LEU A 249 -6.37 12.50 -11.50
N LEU A 250 -7.39 12.03 -10.78
CA LEU A 250 -8.07 10.77 -11.10
C LEU A 250 -8.93 10.87 -12.36
N THR A 251 -9.51 12.03 -12.64
CA THR A 251 -10.25 12.28 -13.89
C THR A 251 -9.33 12.25 -15.10
N ASP A 252 -8.13 12.83 -15.00
CA ASP A 252 -7.14 12.85 -16.08
C ASP A 252 -6.37 11.52 -16.21
N CYS A 253 -6.32 10.73 -15.13
CA CYS A 253 -5.73 9.40 -15.14
C CYS A 253 -6.53 8.42 -16.01
N ALA A 254 -7.87 8.49 -15.96
CA ALA A 254 -8.75 7.66 -16.80
C ALA A 254 -8.44 7.80 -18.30
N THR A 255 -8.81 6.79 -19.10
CA THR A 255 -8.58 6.81 -20.56
C THR A 255 -9.37 7.93 -21.24
N THR A 256 -10.61 8.13 -20.83
CA THR A 256 -11.40 9.32 -21.15
C THR A 256 -11.98 9.90 -19.86
N LYS A 257 -12.35 11.18 -19.88
CA LYS A 257 -12.93 11.82 -18.68
C LYS A 257 -14.24 11.15 -18.23
N GLN A 258 -14.98 10.54 -19.16
CA GLN A 258 -16.22 9.80 -18.91
C GLN A 258 -15.99 8.47 -18.20
N MET A 259 -14.77 7.94 -18.26
CA MET A 259 -14.36 6.70 -17.56
C MET A 259 -13.91 6.96 -16.12
N SER A 260 -14.07 8.18 -15.62
CA SER A 260 -13.84 8.55 -14.23
C SER A 260 -15.16 8.72 -13.50
N PHE A 261 -15.40 7.88 -12.50
CA PHE A 261 -16.60 7.85 -11.70
C PHE A 261 -16.36 8.41 -10.31
N ARG A 262 -17.39 9.02 -9.73
CA ARG A 262 -17.41 9.50 -8.35
C ARG A 262 -18.52 8.79 -7.60
N ALA A 263 -18.19 8.28 -6.43
CA ALA A 263 -19.12 7.63 -5.53
C ALA A 263 -18.95 8.27 -4.15
N ASN A 264 -20.03 8.71 -3.52
CA ASN A 264 -20.00 9.32 -2.18
C ASN A 264 -20.50 8.35 -1.10
N ASP A 265 -21.01 7.19 -1.51
CA ASP A 265 -21.61 6.17 -0.65
C ASP A 265 -21.56 4.80 -1.33
N ALA A 266 -21.96 3.76 -0.60
CA ALA A 266 -21.92 2.38 -1.10
C ALA A 266 -22.81 2.18 -2.34
N ASP A 267 -23.98 2.82 -2.39
CA ASP A 267 -24.93 2.65 -3.51
C ASP A 267 -24.39 3.27 -4.80
N SER A 268 -23.83 4.48 -4.72
CA SER A 268 -23.16 5.15 -5.85
C SER A 268 -21.87 4.43 -6.27
N LEU A 269 -21.21 3.73 -5.35
CA LEU A 269 -20.07 2.88 -5.67
C LEU A 269 -20.51 1.68 -6.52
N VAL A 270 -21.58 0.98 -6.10
CA VAL A 270 -22.17 -0.13 -6.88
C VAL A 270 -22.61 0.37 -8.26
N ALA A 271 -23.30 1.51 -8.33
CA ALA A 271 -23.73 2.09 -9.60
C ALA A 271 -22.57 2.45 -10.55
N SER A 272 -21.43 2.85 -9.99
CA SER A 272 -20.21 3.12 -10.78
C SER A 272 -19.67 1.84 -11.41
N PHE A 273 -19.58 0.74 -10.66
CA PHE A 273 -19.15 -0.55 -11.19
C PHE A 273 -20.15 -1.13 -12.19
N ASP A 274 -21.45 -0.98 -11.98
CA ASP A 274 -22.48 -1.37 -12.96
C ASP A 274 -22.31 -0.62 -14.29
N SER A 275 -21.95 0.67 -14.23
CA SER A 275 -21.70 1.48 -15.43
C SER A 275 -20.45 1.01 -16.17
N ILE A 276 -19.37 0.68 -15.45
CA ILE A 276 -18.15 0.10 -16.03
C ILE A 276 -18.47 -1.25 -16.70
N LEU A 277 -19.24 -2.11 -16.03
CA LEU A 277 -19.63 -3.42 -16.60
C LEU A 277 -20.43 -3.28 -17.89
N LYS A 278 -21.36 -2.31 -17.96
CA LYS A 278 -22.12 -2.04 -19.19
C LYS A 278 -21.23 -1.57 -20.32
N ASP A 279 -20.31 -0.64 -20.07
CA ASP A 279 -19.35 -0.17 -21.08
C ASP A 279 -18.46 -1.32 -21.60
N LEU A 280 -17.96 -2.17 -20.68
CA LEU A 280 -17.21 -3.36 -21.05
C LEU A 280 -18.05 -4.38 -21.85
N ALA A 281 -19.35 -4.49 -21.59
CA ALA A 281 -20.26 -5.41 -22.26
C ALA A 281 -20.76 -4.90 -23.63
N GLU A 282 -21.09 -3.61 -23.78
CA GLU A 282 -21.55 -3.04 -25.05
C GLU A 282 -20.49 -3.19 -26.14
N ILE A 283 -19.22 -2.99 -25.78
CA ILE A 283 -18.10 -3.18 -26.71
C ILE A 283 -17.94 -4.67 -27.11
N ARG A 284 -18.46 -5.62 -26.34
CA ARG A 284 -18.47 -7.05 -26.68
C ARG A 284 -19.49 -7.40 -27.77
N ILE A 285 -20.50 -6.56 -28.02
CA ILE A 285 -21.61 -6.82 -28.96
C ILE A 285 -21.33 -6.28 -30.37
N ILE A 286 -20.33 -5.40 -30.54
CA ILE A 286 -20.05 -4.72 -31.83
C ILE A 286 -19.12 -5.56 -32.75
N HIS A 287 -19.24 -6.89 -32.75
CA HIS A 287 -18.53 -7.76 -33.71
C HIS A 287 -19.42 -8.87 -34.24
#